data_AF-A0AAN6UNQ1-F1
#
_entry.id   AF-A0AAN6UNQ1-F1
#
_cell.length_a   1.000
_cell.length_b   1.000
_cell.length_c   1.000
_cell.angle_alpha   90.00
_cell.angle_beta   90.00
_cell.angle_gamma   90.00
#
_symmetry.space_group_name_H-M   'P 1'
#
loop_
_entity.id
_entity.type
_entity.pdbx_description
1 polymer ?
#
loop_
_entity_poly.entity_id
_entity_poly.type
_entity_poly.pdbx_seq_one_letter_code
_entity_poly.pdbx_strand_id
1 'polypeptide(L)'
;MRASILLTLLSAAAGLASPVDDDAAVPMEARSDIGNPAALHKRACVANGCKCVTGLRQGQYCGACVWKGSYVITAKRVRNHIYECTPTGGCCSYGRASDCNTGQGRCGPY
;
A
#
# COMPACT_ATOMS: atom_id res chain seq x y z
N MET A 1 -55.12 -43.44 -5.35
CA MET A 1 -53.79 -43.48 -5.98
C MET A 1 -52.87 -42.64 -5.11
N ARG A 2 -52.13 -43.24 -4.17
CA ARG A 2 -50.71 -43.66 -4.30
C ARG A 2 -49.84 -42.58 -4.97
N ALA A 3 -49.07 -41.85 -4.17
CA ALA A 3 -47.68 -41.49 -4.47
C ALA A 3 -47.01 -40.94 -3.20
N SER A 4 -46.28 -41.83 -2.53
CA SER A 4 -45.28 -41.54 -1.51
C SER A 4 -44.05 -40.89 -2.15
N ILE A 5 -43.48 -39.84 -1.56
CA ILE A 5 -42.10 -39.37 -1.82
C ILE A 5 -41.55 -38.87 -0.47
N LEU A 6 -40.88 -39.73 0.31
CA LEU A 6 -39.42 -39.95 0.34
C LEU A 6 -38.61 -38.74 0.84
N LEU A 7 -38.49 -38.69 2.17
CA LEU A 7 -37.26 -38.58 2.98
C LEU A 7 -36.03 -37.93 2.29
N THR A 8 -35.67 -36.72 2.72
CA THR A 8 -34.32 -36.19 2.54
C THR A 8 -33.66 -35.99 3.90
N LEU A 9 -32.43 -36.52 4.00
CA LEU A 9 -31.68 -36.74 5.22
C LEU A 9 -31.25 -35.43 5.89
N LEU A 10 -31.55 -35.31 7.18
CA LEU A 10 -31.00 -34.30 8.07
C LEU A 10 -29.55 -34.71 8.40
N SER A 11 -28.57 -34.06 7.79
CA SER A 11 -27.15 -34.29 8.11
C SER A 11 -26.82 -33.57 9.43
N ALA A 12 -26.63 -34.33 10.50
CA ALA A 12 -26.09 -33.82 11.76
C ALA A 12 -24.58 -33.60 11.61
N ALA A 13 -24.15 -32.35 11.52
CA ALA A 13 -22.75 -31.99 11.66
C ALA A 13 -22.38 -32.06 13.16
N ALA A 14 -21.58 -33.06 13.54
CA ALA A 14 -20.95 -33.09 14.85
C ALA A 14 -19.88 -31.97 14.90
N GLY A 15 -20.22 -30.86 15.55
CA GLY A 15 -19.25 -29.83 15.91
C GLY A 15 -18.36 -30.33 17.03
N LEU A 16 -17.10 -30.62 16.73
CA LEU A 16 -16.06 -30.78 17.74
C LEU A 16 -15.73 -29.37 18.27
N ALA A 17 -16.30 -29.03 19.42
CA ALA A 17 -15.89 -27.89 20.22
C ALA A 17 -14.40 -28.08 20.59
N SER A 18 -13.54 -27.21 20.07
CA SER A 18 -12.16 -27.13 20.54
C SER A 18 -12.15 -26.39 21.88
N PRO A 19 -11.37 -26.85 22.87
CA PRO A 19 -11.23 -26.12 24.13
C PRO A 19 -10.59 -24.76 23.86
N VAL A 20 -11.29 -23.70 24.28
CA VAL A 20 -10.76 -22.34 24.39
C VAL A 20 -10.17 -22.19 25.78
N ASP A 21 -8.86 -22.39 25.90
CA ASP A 21 -8.08 -21.91 27.04
C ASP A 21 -6.62 -21.87 26.61
N ASP A 22 -6.09 -20.66 26.39
CA ASP A 22 -5.05 -20.11 27.26
C ASP A 22 -4.86 -18.64 26.89
N ASP A 23 -5.39 -17.75 27.74
CA ASP A 23 -5.05 -16.32 27.76
C ASP A 23 -3.61 -16.18 28.30
N ALA A 24 -2.65 -16.64 27.49
CA ALA A 24 -1.25 -16.46 27.76
C ALA A 24 -0.94 -14.98 27.55
N ALA A 25 -0.98 -14.22 28.65
CA ALA A 25 -0.45 -12.87 28.71
C ALA A 25 1.01 -12.89 28.25
N VAL A 26 1.23 -12.59 26.97
CA VAL A 26 2.55 -12.47 26.38
C VAL A 26 3.22 -11.29 27.11
N PRO A 27 4.35 -11.49 27.80
CA PRO A 27 5.06 -10.38 28.40
C PRO A 27 5.39 -9.41 27.27
N MET A 28 4.93 -8.17 27.41
CA MET A 28 5.24 -7.11 26.48
C MET A 28 6.69 -6.71 26.75
N GLU A 29 7.62 -7.55 26.30
CA GLU A 29 9.05 -7.25 26.29
C GLU A 29 9.19 -5.90 25.62
N ALA A 30 9.60 -4.91 26.39
CA ALA A 30 9.88 -3.58 25.88
C ALA A 30 10.92 -3.74 24.78
N ARG A 31 10.48 -3.61 23.51
CA ARG A 31 11.37 -3.58 22.34
C ARG A 31 12.29 -2.38 22.52
N SER A 32 13.40 -2.62 23.21
CA SER A 32 14.46 -1.63 23.48
C SER A 32 15.26 -1.32 22.21
N ASP A 33 14.85 -1.87 21.07
CA ASP A 33 15.31 -1.57 19.72
C ASP A 33 14.79 -0.21 19.20
N ILE A 34 14.78 0.82 20.05
CA ILE A 34 14.99 2.17 19.52
C ILE A 34 16.45 2.20 19.09
N GLY A 35 16.72 1.56 17.95
CA GLY A 35 18.04 1.39 17.38
C GLY A 35 18.74 2.74 17.37
N ASN A 36 19.99 2.73 17.83
CA ASN A 36 20.92 3.85 17.78
C ASN A 36 20.58 4.78 16.60
N PRO A 37 20.19 6.05 16.81
CA PRO A 37 19.80 6.94 15.71
C PRO A 37 20.92 7.12 14.67
N ALA A 38 22.17 6.79 15.02
CA ALA A 38 23.30 6.73 14.08
C ALA A 38 23.25 5.55 13.10
N ALA A 39 22.40 4.54 13.32
CA ALA A 39 22.18 3.39 12.43
C ALA A 39 20.98 3.58 11.47
N LEU A 40 20.26 4.71 11.55
CA LEU A 40 19.18 5.02 10.62
C LEU A 40 19.76 5.47 9.28
N HIS A 41 19.56 4.65 8.24
CA HIS A 41 19.94 5.02 6.89
C HIS A 41 19.10 6.22 6.42
N LYS A 42 19.78 7.20 5.83
CA LYS A 42 19.11 8.36 5.22
C LYS A 42 18.10 7.87 4.18
N ARG A 43 16.85 8.34 4.28
CA ARG A 43 15.82 8.05 3.27
C ARG A 43 16.32 8.52 1.91
N ALA A 44 16.16 7.68 0.88
CA ALA A 44 16.47 8.04 -0.51
C ALA A 44 15.56 9.17 -1.08
N CYS A 45 14.57 9.59 -0.30
CA CYS A 45 13.62 10.66 -0.61
C CYS A 45 14.33 12.03 -0.60
N VAL A 46 14.55 12.61 -1.79
CA VAL A 46 15.13 13.95 -1.95
C VAL A 46 14.03 14.98 -2.15
N ALA A 47 13.87 15.89 -1.19
CA ALA A 47 12.99 17.06 -1.31
C ALA A 47 13.63 18.11 -2.24
N ASN A 48 13.54 17.91 -3.55
CA ASN A 48 14.14 18.77 -4.58
C ASN A 48 13.26 19.98 -4.99
N GLY A 49 12.20 20.25 -4.24
CA GLY A 49 11.20 21.26 -4.57
C GLY A 49 10.20 20.82 -5.64
N CYS A 50 10.06 19.52 -5.91
CA CYS A 50 9.00 19.02 -6.78
C CYS A 50 7.61 19.34 -6.20
N LYS A 51 6.62 19.36 -7.09
CA LYS A 51 5.20 19.52 -6.75
C LYS A 51 4.39 18.45 -7.48
N CYS A 52 3.33 17.99 -6.82
CA CYS A 52 2.31 17.14 -7.40
C CYS A 52 0.98 17.90 -7.49
N VAL A 53 0.06 17.41 -8.31
CA VAL A 53 -1.33 17.84 -8.28
C VAL A 53 -1.91 17.61 -6.88
N THR A 54 -2.62 18.61 -6.35
CA THR A 54 -3.29 18.55 -5.05
C THR A 54 -4.53 17.66 -5.10
N GLY A 55 -4.83 16.96 -4.02
CA GLY A 55 -6.00 16.07 -3.92
C GLY A 55 -5.80 14.68 -4.52
N LEU A 56 -4.58 14.35 -4.98
CA LEU A 56 -4.20 12.97 -5.25
C LEU A 56 -4.11 12.17 -3.94
N ARG A 57 -4.37 10.87 -4.02
CA ARG A 57 -4.00 9.96 -2.94
C ARG A 57 -2.48 9.98 -2.76
N GLN A 58 -2.03 9.69 -1.54
CA GLN A 58 -0.60 9.50 -1.31
C GLN A 58 -0.11 8.27 -2.09
N GLY A 59 1.06 8.39 -2.71
CA GLY A 59 1.69 7.25 -3.38
C GLY A 59 2.83 7.63 -4.31
N GLN A 60 3.35 6.62 -5.00
CA GLN A 60 4.45 6.77 -5.95
C GLN A 60 3.95 6.95 -7.38
N TYR A 61 4.42 8.01 -8.02
CA TYR A 61 4.06 8.39 -9.38
C TYR A 61 5.33 8.61 -10.20
N CYS A 62 5.42 7.95 -11.35
CA CYS A 62 6.43 8.25 -12.35
C CYS A 62 6.18 9.64 -12.96
N GLY A 63 7.24 10.34 -13.34
CA GLY A 63 7.14 11.66 -13.98
C GLY A 63 6.45 11.65 -15.36
N ALA A 64 6.13 10.49 -15.91
CA ALA A 64 5.32 10.34 -17.11
C ALA A 64 3.80 10.23 -16.83
N CYS A 65 3.39 10.04 -15.57
CA CYS A 65 1.99 9.83 -15.22
C CYS A 65 1.15 11.07 -15.45
N VAL A 66 -0.04 10.86 -16.03
CA VAL A 66 -1.01 11.90 -16.37
C VAL A 66 -2.32 11.59 -15.66
N TRP A 67 -2.88 12.59 -15.00
CA TRP A 67 -4.20 12.55 -14.36
C TRP A 67 -5.05 13.69 -14.89
N LYS A 68 -6.28 13.40 -15.32
CA LYS A 68 -7.21 14.38 -15.90
C LYS A 68 -6.58 15.24 -17.02
N GLY A 69 -5.76 14.61 -17.88
CA GLY A 69 -5.13 15.27 -19.02
C GLY A 69 -3.87 16.10 -18.71
N SER A 70 -3.44 16.19 -17.44
CA SER A 70 -2.20 16.89 -17.04
C SER A 70 -1.23 15.99 -16.29
N TYR A 71 0.07 16.30 -16.34
CA TYR A 71 1.06 15.54 -15.58
C TYR A 71 0.80 15.62 -14.09
N VAL A 72 0.94 14.48 -13.40
CA VAL A 72 0.82 14.39 -11.94
C VAL A 72 1.87 15.26 -11.26
N ILE A 73 3.10 15.27 -11.78
CA ILE A 73 4.21 16.08 -11.26
C ILE A 73 4.20 17.43 -11.98
N THR A 74 3.90 18.49 -11.24
CA THR A 74 3.68 19.84 -11.78
C THR A 74 4.94 20.71 -11.70
N ALA A 75 5.93 20.36 -10.88
CA ALA A 75 7.21 21.06 -10.80
C ALA A 75 8.39 20.09 -10.64
N LYS A 76 9.55 20.46 -11.21
CA LYS A 76 10.80 19.65 -11.21
C LYS A 76 10.60 18.21 -11.71
N ARG A 77 9.69 18.06 -12.69
CA ARG A 77 9.35 16.78 -13.31
C ARG A 77 10.46 16.29 -14.24
N VAL A 78 10.83 15.03 -14.08
CA VAL A 78 11.71 14.28 -14.97
C VAL A 78 10.97 12.98 -15.33
N ARG A 79 10.83 12.73 -16.62
CA ARG A 79 9.90 11.72 -17.17
C ARG A 79 10.16 10.30 -16.64
N ASN A 80 11.41 9.92 -16.44
CA ASN A 80 11.83 8.60 -15.98
C ASN A 80 12.18 8.54 -14.47
N HIS A 81 11.82 9.58 -13.71
CA HIS A 81 11.97 9.57 -12.26
C HIS A 81 10.69 9.14 -11.57
N ILE A 82 10.83 8.60 -10.36
CA ILE A 82 9.71 8.32 -9.46
C ILE A 82 9.66 9.33 -8.31
N TYR A 83 8.43 9.70 -7.96
CA TYR A 83 8.12 10.71 -6.96
C TYR A 83 7.12 10.15 -5.96
N GLU A 84 7.33 10.41 -4.66
CA GLU A 84 6.30 10.19 -3.64
C GLU A 84 5.46 11.47 -3.54
N CYS A 85 4.20 11.43 -3.95
CA CYS A 85 3.28 12.56 -3.83
C CYS A 85 2.50 12.48 -2.51
N THR A 86 2.30 13.65 -1.91
CA THR A 86 1.40 13.83 -0.76
C THR A 86 0.07 14.47 -1.23
N PRO A 87 -1.03 14.29 -0.49
CA PRO A 87 -2.32 14.88 -0.86
C PRO A 87 -2.31 16.42 -0.94
N THR A 88 -1.41 17.07 -0.21
CA THR A 88 -1.23 18.53 -0.20
C THR A 88 -0.37 19.04 -1.36
N GLY A 89 0.05 18.17 -2.29
CA GLY A 89 0.82 18.53 -3.48
C GLY A 89 2.33 18.66 -3.25
N GLY A 90 2.82 18.39 -2.04
CA GLY A 90 4.25 18.19 -1.80
C GLY A 90 4.74 16.85 -2.35
N CYS A 91 6.03 16.76 -2.66
CA CYS A 91 6.65 15.49 -2.98
C CYS A 91 8.14 15.43 -2.64
N CYS A 92 8.67 14.22 -2.70
CA CYS A 92 10.09 14.00 -2.87
C CYS A 92 10.37 13.12 -4.09
N SER A 93 11.58 13.23 -4.63
CA SER A 93 12.05 12.39 -5.73
C SER A 93 12.95 11.28 -5.20
N TYR A 94 12.73 10.06 -5.67
CA TYR A 94 13.66 8.94 -5.48
C TYR A 94 14.62 8.77 -6.67
N GLY A 95 14.61 9.71 -7.62
CA GLY A 95 15.45 9.64 -8.81
C GLY A 95 14.90 8.68 -9.87
N ARG A 96 15.80 8.24 -10.76
CA ARG A 96 15.48 7.40 -11.92
C ARG A 96 15.01 6.02 -11.48
N ALA A 97 13.93 5.54 -12.08
CA ALA A 97 13.47 4.16 -11.95
C ALA A 97 13.33 3.50 -13.34
N SER A 98 13.62 2.21 -13.44
CA SER A 98 13.68 1.47 -14.70
C SER A 98 12.30 1.20 -15.31
N ASP A 99 11.26 1.17 -14.48
CA ASP A 99 9.87 0.99 -14.85
C ASP A 99 9.21 2.29 -15.33
N CYS A 100 9.75 3.45 -14.94
CA CYS A 100 9.22 4.74 -15.38
C CYS A 100 9.49 4.99 -16.87
N ASN A 101 8.48 5.52 -17.58
CA ASN A 101 8.48 5.79 -19.03
C ASN A 101 8.46 4.54 -19.94
N THR A 102 7.99 3.41 -19.42
CA THR A 102 7.84 2.17 -20.20
C THR A 102 6.39 1.89 -20.64
N GLY A 103 5.43 2.72 -20.22
CA GLY A 103 4.00 2.45 -20.35
C GLY A 103 3.43 1.59 -19.21
N GLN A 104 4.28 0.91 -18.44
CA GLN A 104 3.93 0.14 -17.23
C GLN A 104 4.42 0.84 -15.94
N GLY A 105 4.73 2.13 -16.05
CA GLY A 105 5.25 2.92 -14.93
C GLY A 105 4.22 3.04 -13.81
N ARG A 106 4.71 3.09 -12.58
CA ARG A 106 3.89 3.24 -11.38
C ARG A 106 3.22 4.61 -11.38
N CYS A 107 1.90 4.64 -11.48
CA CYS A 107 1.10 5.87 -11.48
C CYS A 107 0.17 5.99 -10.28
N GLY A 108 0.62 5.47 -9.12
CA GLY A 108 -0.10 5.49 -7.85
C GLY A 108 -1.54 4.97 -7.91
N PRO A 109 -2.25 4.99 -6.77
CA PRO A 109 -3.71 4.91 -6.78
C PRO A 109 -4.27 6.31 -7.11
N TYR A 110 -5.18 6.40 -8.08
CA TYR A 110 -5.89 7.65 -8.36
C TYR A 110 -7.04 7.91 -7.36
#